data_AF-A0A257L1L2-F1
#
_entry.id   AF-A0A257L1L2-F1
#
_cell.length_a   1.000
_cell.length_b   1.000
_cell.length_c   1.000
_cell.angle_alpha   90.00
_cell.angle_beta   90.00
_cell.angle_gamma   90.00
#
_symmetry.space_group_name_H-M   'P 1'
#
loop_
_entity.id
_entity.type
_entity.pdbx_description
1 polymer ?
#
loop_
_entity_poly.entity_id
_entity_poly.type
_entity_poly.pdbx_seq_one_letter_code
_entity_poly.pdbx_strand_id
1 'polypeptide(L)'
;TQSVPLNTPFAYTLVGTDTAHGLTTLQADRLGKLYTLAGAEVDTKNESVAFQLAVWEIVHEAASNPLDLTSGSFVLEAGGLTSQRSLASGWLASISAPGAANSYLAQRLYSPSAQDFVSFSPLLNVSITGGTVPEPAGWALTGVALAGLLASRRRAGNARP
;
A
#
# COMPACT_ATOMS: atom_id res chain seq x y z
N THR A 1 -25.37 -12.84 5.17
CA THR A 1 -24.80 -12.71 3.81
C THR A 1 -24.33 -11.29 3.63
N GLN A 2 -23.05 -11.09 3.30
CA GLN A 2 -22.53 -9.77 2.95
C GLN A 2 -22.77 -9.54 1.46
N SER A 3 -23.39 -8.42 1.10
CA SER A 3 -23.65 -8.02 -0.29
C SER A 3 -22.92 -6.71 -0.59
N VAL A 4 -22.11 -6.70 -1.64
CA VAL A 4 -21.43 -5.49 -2.13
C VAL A 4 -22.19 -4.97 -3.36
N PRO A 5 -22.93 -3.85 -3.25
CA PRO A 5 -23.65 -3.30 -4.39
C PRO A 5 -22.66 -2.63 -5.36
N LEU A 6 -22.64 -3.10 -6.61
CA LEU A 6 -21.66 -2.70 -7.63
C LEU A 6 -22.01 -1.40 -8.38
N ASN A 7 -23.14 -0.77 -8.08
CA ASN A 7 -23.63 0.43 -8.80
C ASN A 7 -24.15 1.54 -7.87
N THR A 8 -23.70 1.54 -6.62
CA THR A 8 -24.01 2.60 -5.66
C THR A 8 -22.71 3.19 -5.15
N PRO A 9 -22.37 4.44 -5.50
CA PRO A 9 -21.16 5.06 -4.98
C PRO A 9 -21.33 5.33 -3.49
N PHE A 10 -20.34 4.92 -2.69
CA PHE A 10 -20.23 5.30 -1.29
C PHE A 10 -19.08 6.28 -1.10
N ALA A 11 -19.25 7.21 -0.17
CA ALA A 11 -18.18 8.08 0.25
C ALA A 11 -17.23 7.32 1.17
N TYR A 12 -15.93 7.46 0.89
CA TYR A 12 -14.85 6.92 1.70
C TYR A 12 -13.91 8.05 2.11
N THR A 13 -13.47 8.03 3.37
CA THR A 13 -12.45 8.93 3.88
C THR A 13 -11.23 8.11 4.28
N LEU A 14 -10.04 8.54 3.84
CA LEU A 14 -8.80 7.98 4.34
C LEU A 14 -8.60 8.43 5.79
N VAL A 15 -8.44 7.48 6.70
CA VAL A 15 -8.32 7.74 8.14
C VAL A 15 -6.89 7.50 8.59
N GLY A 16 -6.38 8.41 9.44
CA GLY A 16 -5.05 8.30 10.02
C GLY A 16 -4.93 7.17 11.04
N THR A 17 -3.72 6.64 11.20
CA THR A 17 -3.40 5.66 12.25
C THR A 17 -3.63 6.27 13.64
N ASP A 18 -4.13 5.47 14.59
CA ASP A 18 -4.45 5.86 15.97
C ASP A 18 -5.46 7.02 16.10
N THR A 19 -6.29 7.23 15.07
CA THR A 19 -7.42 8.17 15.09
C THR A 19 -8.76 7.44 15.13
N ALA A 20 -9.86 8.16 15.38
CA ALA A 20 -11.20 7.58 15.37
C ALA A 20 -11.48 6.88 14.03
N HIS A 21 -11.93 5.62 14.09
CA HIS A 21 -12.13 4.74 12.93
C HIS A 21 -10.85 4.34 12.17
N GLY A 22 -9.68 4.74 12.64
CA GLY A 22 -8.38 4.36 12.08
C GLY A 22 -7.94 2.95 12.49
N LEU A 23 -6.89 2.47 11.85
CA LEU A 23 -6.12 1.32 12.34
C LEU A 23 -5.25 1.78 13.50
N THR A 24 -4.99 0.90 14.46
CA THR A 24 -3.93 1.15 15.44
C THR A 24 -2.55 1.04 14.79
N THR A 25 -1.51 1.65 15.36
CA THR A 25 -0.13 1.50 14.87
C THR A 25 0.28 0.04 14.72
N LEU A 26 -0.08 -0.82 15.69
CA LEU A 26 0.23 -2.24 15.64
C LEU A 26 -0.50 -2.95 14.49
N GLN A 27 -1.78 -2.63 14.26
CA GLN A 27 -2.55 -3.19 13.14
C GLN A 27 -2.00 -2.73 11.80
N ALA A 28 -1.67 -1.44 11.66
CA ALA A 28 -1.12 -0.89 10.42
C ALA A 28 0.24 -1.54 10.08
N ASP A 29 1.12 -1.74 11.08
CA ASP A 29 2.40 -2.43 10.89
C ASP A 29 2.21 -3.90 10.48
N ARG A 30 1.35 -4.65 11.18
CA ARG A 30 1.08 -6.06 10.86
C ARG A 30 0.46 -6.23 9.47
N LEU A 31 -0.48 -5.36 9.08
CA LEU A 31 -1.08 -5.37 7.74
C LEU A 31 -0.04 -5.00 6.66
N GLY A 32 0.83 -4.03 6.92
CA GLY A 32 1.94 -3.69 6.04
C GLY A 32 2.87 -4.87 5.78
N LYS A 33 3.30 -5.56 6.85
CA LYS A 33 4.11 -6.79 6.77
C LYS A 33 3.41 -7.92 6.04
N LEU A 34 2.11 -8.11 6.28
CA LEU A 34 1.32 -9.14 5.59
C LEU A 34 1.31 -8.88 4.07
N TYR A 35 1.07 -7.63 3.66
CA TYR A 35 1.07 -7.27 2.25
C TYR A 35 2.47 -7.33 1.63
N THR A 36 3.53 -6.99 2.38
CA THR A 36 4.92 -7.21 1.95
C THR A 36 5.21 -8.69 1.67
N LEU A 37 4.74 -9.58 2.55
CA LEU A 37 5.02 -11.01 2.45
C LEU A 37 4.17 -11.70 1.36
N ALA A 38 2.88 -11.40 1.32
CA ALA A 38 1.90 -12.19 0.57
C ALA A 38 1.21 -11.41 -0.56
N GLY A 39 1.31 -10.08 -0.61
CA GLY A 39 0.49 -9.26 -1.52
C GLY A 39 0.67 -9.58 -3.00
N ALA A 40 1.86 -10.01 -3.42
CA ALA A 40 2.14 -10.43 -4.80
C ALA A 40 1.78 -11.91 -5.09
N GLU A 41 1.63 -12.73 -4.04
CA GLU A 41 1.41 -14.17 -4.13
C GLU A 41 -0.08 -14.54 -4.17
N VAL A 42 -1.00 -13.60 -3.88
CA VAL A 42 -2.43 -13.88 -3.85
C VAL A 42 -3.01 -13.93 -5.27
N ASP A 43 -3.13 -15.14 -5.82
CA ASP A 43 -3.70 -15.38 -7.16
C ASP A 43 -4.80 -16.46 -7.16
N THR A 44 -4.72 -17.41 -6.23
CA THR A 44 -5.65 -18.52 -6.11
C THR A 44 -6.77 -18.22 -5.12
N LYS A 45 -7.85 -19.02 -5.22
CA LYS A 45 -8.93 -19.03 -4.22
C LYS A 45 -8.41 -19.28 -2.81
N ASN A 46 -7.41 -20.16 -2.66
CA ASN A 46 -6.89 -20.52 -1.34
C ASN A 46 -6.09 -19.37 -0.73
N GLU A 47 -5.24 -18.71 -1.52
CA GLU A 47 -4.50 -17.53 -1.07
C GLU A 47 -5.42 -16.36 -0.78
N SER A 48 -6.45 -16.13 -1.60
CA SER A 48 -7.42 -15.05 -1.39
C SER A 48 -8.15 -15.21 -0.06
N VAL A 49 -8.62 -16.43 0.23
CA VAL A 49 -9.28 -16.74 1.50
C VAL A 49 -8.28 -16.65 2.65
N ALA A 50 -7.08 -17.21 2.52
CA ALA A 50 -6.05 -17.12 3.56
C ALA A 50 -5.69 -15.65 3.89
N PHE A 51 -5.62 -14.80 2.87
CA PHE A 51 -5.29 -13.39 3.05
C PHE A 51 -6.39 -12.67 3.82
N GLN A 52 -7.66 -12.91 3.47
CA GLN A 52 -8.79 -12.36 4.21
C GLN A 52 -8.85 -12.84 5.65
N LEU A 53 -8.55 -14.12 5.91
CA LEU A 53 -8.47 -14.65 7.28
C LEU A 53 -7.38 -13.93 8.08
N ALA A 54 -6.20 -13.74 7.49
CA ALA A 54 -5.11 -13.03 8.15
C ALA A 54 -5.45 -11.55 8.40
N VAL A 55 -6.13 -10.88 7.46
CA VAL A 55 -6.61 -9.50 7.66
C VAL A 55 -7.61 -9.44 8.81
N TRP A 56 -8.59 -10.34 8.86
CA TRP A 56 -9.58 -10.37 9.94
C TRP A 56 -8.98 -10.64 11.30
N GLU A 57 -8.04 -11.58 11.38
CA GLU A 57 -7.26 -11.83 12.57
C GLU A 57 -6.56 -10.55 13.04
N ILE A 58 -5.81 -9.88 12.17
CA ILE A 58 -5.04 -8.69 12.56
C ILE A 58 -5.96 -7.54 13.05
N VAL A 59 -7.10 -7.30 12.40
CA VAL A 59 -7.95 -6.14 12.73
C VAL A 59 -8.88 -6.38 13.92
N HIS A 60 -9.18 -7.64 14.27
CA HIS A 60 -10.04 -7.97 15.41
C HIS A 60 -9.28 -8.47 16.63
N GLU A 61 -8.03 -8.91 16.48
CA GLU A 61 -7.25 -9.39 17.61
C GLU A 61 -6.84 -8.26 18.55
N ALA A 62 -6.90 -8.53 19.85
CA ALA A 62 -6.44 -7.62 20.87
C ALA A 62 -4.92 -7.44 20.78
N ALA A 63 -4.42 -6.22 20.98
CA ALA A 63 -2.99 -5.93 20.87
C ALA A 63 -2.11 -6.76 21.83
N SER A 64 -2.67 -7.21 22.96
CA SER A 64 -2.00 -8.06 23.95
C SER A 64 -1.88 -9.52 23.55
N ASN A 65 -2.60 -9.95 22.51
CA ASN A 65 -2.71 -11.35 22.14
C ASN A 65 -1.80 -11.66 20.93
N PRO A 66 -1.27 -12.90 20.85
CA PRO A 66 -0.65 -13.39 19.64
C PRO A 66 -1.71 -13.54 18.53
N LEU A 67 -1.27 -13.48 17.27
CA LEU A 67 -2.14 -13.75 16.13
C LEU A 67 -2.33 -15.27 15.99
N ASP A 68 -3.54 -15.77 16.18
CA ASP A 68 -3.87 -17.19 16.17
C ASP A 68 -5.33 -17.43 15.74
N LEU A 69 -5.50 -18.03 14.57
CA LEU A 69 -6.81 -18.35 14.01
C LEU A 69 -7.62 -19.41 14.78
N THR A 70 -7.07 -19.97 15.86
CA THR A 70 -7.69 -21.01 16.69
C THR A 70 -8.01 -20.57 18.11
N SER A 71 -7.55 -19.39 18.53
CA SER A 71 -7.77 -18.86 19.89
C SER A 71 -7.85 -17.33 19.87
N GLY A 72 -8.07 -16.68 21.01
CA GLY A 72 -8.11 -15.22 21.08
C GLY A 72 -9.47 -14.63 20.71
N SER A 73 -9.45 -13.46 20.06
CA SER A 73 -10.62 -12.62 19.80
C SER A 73 -11.29 -12.97 18.47
N PHE A 74 -10.53 -13.45 17.50
CA PHE A 74 -11.04 -13.98 16.24
C PHE A 74 -10.70 -15.46 16.12
N VAL A 75 -11.73 -16.29 15.94
CA VAL A 75 -11.56 -17.74 15.81
C VAL A 75 -12.31 -18.26 14.60
N LEU A 76 -11.69 -19.18 13.85
CA LEU A 76 -12.44 -19.93 12.85
C LEU A 76 -13.17 -21.10 13.50
N GLU A 77 -14.50 -21.04 13.44
CA GLU A 77 -15.36 -22.21 13.63
C GLU A 77 -14.94 -23.36 12.69
N ALA A 78 -15.06 -24.60 13.18
CA ALA A 78 -14.54 -25.78 12.49
C ALA A 78 -15.25 -26.03 11.14
N GLY A 79 -14.47 -26.41 10.11
CA GLY A 79 -14.97 -26.88 8.81
C GLY A 79 -14.24 -26.31 7.59
N GLY A 80 -14.01 -27.16 6.58
CA GLY A 80 -13.74 -26.80 5.17
C GLY A 80 -12.49 -25.99 4.79
N LEU A 81 -11.70 -25.49 5.75
CA LEU A 81 -10.68 -24.47 5.51
C LEU A 81 -9.24 -24.86 5.88
N THR A 82 -8.90 -26.15 5.94
CA THR A 82 -7.60 -26.61 6.47
C THR A 82 -6.41 -26.00 5.72
N SER A 83 -6.44 -25.96 4.39
CA SER A 83 -5.34 -25.40 3.60
C SER A 83 -5.25 -23.88 3.71
N GLN A 84 -6.38 -23.18 3.68
CA GLN A 84 -6.44 -21.71 3.80
C GLN A 84 -6.04 -21.25 5.20
N ARG A 85 -6.48 -21.98 6.24
CA ARG A 85 -6.06 -21.76 7.62
C ARG A 85 -4.56 -21.98 7.77
N SER A 86 -4.03 -23.10 7.27
CA SER A 86 -2.59 -23.38 7.35
C SER A 86 -1.75 -22.31 6.67
N LEU A 87 -2.19 -21.82 5.51
CA LEU A 87 -1.49 -20.76 4.77
C LEU A 87 -1.53 -19.44 5.54
N ALA A 88 -2.71 -19.05 6.02
CA ALA A 88 -2.89 -17.84 6.82
C ALA A 88 -2.09 -17.88 8.12
N SER A 89 -2.13 -18.99 8.86
CA SER A 89 -1.32 -19.20 10.07
C SER A 89 0.18 -19.10 9.77
N GLY A 90 0.64 -19.61 8.63
CA GLY A 90 2.02 -19.47 8.17
C GLY A 90 2.41 -18.00 7.99
N TRP A 91 1.59 -17.21 7.28
CA TRP A 91 1.84 -15.79 7.10
C TRP A 91 1.80 -15.00 8.41
N LEU A 92 0.82 -15.27 9.28
CA LEU A 92 0.70 -14.62 10.60
C LEU A 92 1.91 -14.91 11.49
N ALA A 93 2.45 -16.12 11.45
CA ALA A 93 3.70 -16.47 12.13
C ALA A 93 4.90 -15.72 11.54
N SER A 94 5.02 -15.64 10.20
CA SER A 94 6.11 -14.93 9.53
C SER A 94 6.13 -13.43 9.82
N ILE A 95 4.98 -12.76 9.83
CA ILE A 95 4.92 -11.31 10.13
C ILE A 95 5.14 -11.00 11.61
N SER A 96 4.93 -12.00 12.49
CA SER A 96 5.17 -11.90 13.94
C SER A 96 6.62 -12.22 14.30
N ALA A 97 7.41 -12.75 13.36
CA ALA A 97 8.82 -13.06 13.60
C ALA A 97 9.63 -11.76 13.82
N PRO A 98 10.63 -11.79 14.73
CA PRO A 98 11.54 -10.65 14.91
C PRO A 98 12.21 -10.25 13.60
N GLY A 99 12.15 -8.96 13.27
CA GLY A 99 12.77 -8.43 12.04
C GLY A 99 11.98 -8.68 10.75
N ALA A 100 10.72 -9.12 10.84
CA ALA A 100 9.84 -9.24 9.67
C ALA A 100 9.80 -7.94 8.86
N ALA A 101 10.04 -8.05 7.55
CA ALA A 101 10.12 -6.90 6.65
C ALA A 101 8.76 -6.20 6.50
N ASN A 102 8.78 -4.87 6.51
CA ASN A 102 7.63 -4.04 6.21
C ASN A 102 8.02 -3.05 5.11
N SER A 103 7.36 -3.14 3.95
CA SER A 103 7.57 -2.27 2.79
C SER A 103 6.30 -1.51 2.39
N TYR A 104 5.20 -1.65 3.15
CA TYR A 104 3.93 -1.02 2.85
C TYR A 104 3.32 -0.37 4.09
N LEU A 105 2.78 0.83 3.89
CA LEU A 105 1.92 1.50 4.85
C LEU A 105 0.48 1.04 4.60
N ALA A 106 -0.16 0.49 5.62
CA ALA A 106 -1.58 0.14 5.58
C ALA A 106 -2.44 1.24 6.23
N GLN A 107 -3.49 1.66 5.56
CA GLN A 107 -4.45 2.66 6.07
C GLN A 107 -5.89 2.23 5.79
N ARG A 108 -6.82 2.69 6.62
CA ARG A 108 -8.25 2.40 6.45
C ARG A 108 -8.93 3.49 5.62
N LEU A 109 -9.66 3.05 4.61
CA LEU A 109 -10.69 3.82 3.91
C LEU A 109 -12.01 3.54 4.61
N TYR A 110 -12.47 4.50 5.41
CA TYR A 110 -13.67 4.39 6.22
C TYR A 110 -14.91 4.87 5.48
N SER A 111 -16.01 4.14 5.61
CA SER A 111 -17.35 4.58 5.24
C SER A 111 -18.35 4.32 6.37
N PRO A 112 -19.17 5.30 6.77
CA PRO A 112 -20.24 5.07 7.75
C PRO A 112 -21.41 4.24 7.19
N SER A 113 -21.44 4.01 5.88
CA SER A 113 -22.59 3.46 5.14
C SER A 113 -22.28 2.20 4.34
N ALA A 114 -21.01 1.77 4.33
CA ALA A 114 -20.52 0.64 3.56
C ALA A 114 -19.40 -0.10 4.28
N GLN A 115 -18.96 -1.23 3.72
CA GLN A 115 -17.77 -1.93 4.21
C GLN A 115 -16.53 -1.07 3.96
N ASP A 116 -15.63 -1.06 4.95
CA ASP A 116 -14.35 -0.39 4.84
C ASP A 116 -13.33 -1.17 4.03
N PHE A 117 -12.38 -0.45 3.46
CA PHE A 117 -11.25 -1.02 2.75
C PHE A 117 -9.94 -0.73 3.45
N VAL A 118 -8.95 -1.59 3.24
CA VAL A 118 -7.57 -1.33 3.59
C VAL A 118 -6.81 -0.97 2.32
N SER A 119 -6.16 0.19 2.33
CA SER A 119 -5.28 0.64 1.25
C SER A 119 -3.83 0.42 1.65
N PHE A 120 -3.03 -0.07 0.70
CA PHE A 120 -1.60 -0.28 0.87
C PHE A 120 -0.84 0.67 -0.05
N SER A 121 0.00 1.52 0.52
CA SER A 121 0.92 2.37 -0.24
C SER A 121 2.36 1.96 0.07
N PRO A 122 3.26 1.88 -0.93
CA PRO A 122 4.64 1.52 -0.69
C PRO A 122 5.27 2.53 0.29
N LEU A 123 6.02 2.01 1.27
CA LEU A 123 6.92 2.85 2.05
C LEU A 123 8.00 3.35 1.10
N LEU A 124 8.18 4.66 1.05
CA LEU A 124 9.29 5.24 0.31
C LEU A 124 10.58 4.87 1.02
N ASN A 125 11.21 3.79 0.56
CA ASN A 125 12.58 3.46 0.92
C ASN A 125 13.48 4.50 0.23
N VAL A 126 13.58 5.71 0.80
CA VAL A 126 14.53 6.71 0.31
C VAL A 126 15.93 6.23 0.67
N SER A 127 16.47 5.31 -0.14
CA SER A 127 17.90 5.15 -0.23
C SER A 127 18.41 6.37 -0.98
N ILE A 128 18.87 7.38 -0.24
CA ILE A 128 19.67 8.49 -0.78
C ILE A 128 21.04 7.96 -1.25
N THR A 129 21.05 7.03 -2.19
CA THR A 129 22.17 6.93 -3.12
C THR A 129 21.91 8.02 -4.15
N GLY A 130 22.62 9.14 -4.00
CA GLY A 130 22.47 10.37 -4.78
C GLY A 130 22.65 10.17 -6.28
N GLY A 131 21.65 9.62 -6.94
CA GLY A 131 21.45 9.78 -8.37
C GLY A 131 20.95 11.19 -8.59
N THR A 132 21.86 12.10 -8.93
CA THR A 132 21.50 13.38 -9.53
C THR A 132 20.66 13.08 -10.76
N VAL A 133 19.34 13.20 -10.62
CA VAL A 133 18.42 13.27 -11.74
C VAL A 133 18.92 14.45 -12.59
N PRO A 134 19.33 14.24 -13.85
CA PRO A 134 19.61 15.35 -14.74
C PRO A 134 18.34 16.17 -14.81
N GLU A 135 18.41 17.41 -14.30
CA GLU A 135 17.28 18.33 -14.34
C GLU A 135 16.73 18.38 -15.77
N PRO A 136 15.39 18.44 -15.93
CA PRO A 136 14.76 18.39 -17.23
C PRO A 136 15.47 19.33 -18.21
N ALA A 137 15.68 18.87 -19.44
CA ALA A 137 16.39 19.57 -20.51
C ALA A 137 15.86 21.00 -20.84
N GLY A 138 14.93 21.56 -20.06
CA GLY A 138 14.47 22.93 -20.13
C GLY A 138 15.59 23.98 -20.04
N TRP A 139 16.62 23.78 -19.22
CA TRP A 139 17.79 24.69 -19.20
C TRP A 139 18.62 24.61 -20.48
N ALA A 140 18.81 23.40 -21.02
CA ALA A 140 19.49 23.21 -22.29
C ALA A 140 18.69 23.83 -23.45
N LEU A 141 17.37 23.66 -23.47
CA LEU A 141 16.48 24.22 -24.49
C LEU A 141 16.38 25.74 -24.41
N THR A 142 16.32 26.31 -23.19
CA THR A 142 16.36 27.77 -23.01
C THR A 142 17.70 28.36 -23.44
N GLY A 143 18.81 27.69 -23.14
CA GLY A 143 20.15 28.07 -23.62
C GLY A 143 20.25 28.05 -25.15
N VAL A 144 19.78 26.99 -25.81
CA VAL A 144 19.76 26.88 -27.27
C VAL A 144 18.84 27.93 -27.91
N ALA A 145 17.66 28.19 -27.33
CA ALA A 145 16.74 29.21 -27.81
C ALA A 145 17.35 30.63 -27.74
N LEU A 146 18.02 30.97 -26.64
CA LEU A 146 18.74 32.24 -26.48
C LEU A 146 19.91 32.37 -27.45
N ALA A 147 20.69 31.31 -27.65
CA ALA A 147 21.79 31.31 -28.61
C ALA A 147 21.29 31.48 -30.06
N GLY A 148 20.19 30.80 -30.43
CA GLY A 148 19.54 30.95 -31.73
C GLY A 148 19.02 32.37 -31.97
N LEU A 149 18.44 33.00 -30.95
CA LEU A 149 17.96 34.39 -31.04
C LEU A 149 19.11 35.40 -31.23
N LEU A 150 20.25 35.20 -30.57
CA LEU A 150 21.41 36.07 -30.73
C LEU A 150 22.07 35.89 -32.10
N ALA A 151 22.12 34.66 -32.62
CA ALA A 151 22.65 34.37 -33.95
C ALA A 151 21.76 34.95 -35.07
N SER A 152 20.43 34.94 -34.91
CA SER A 152 19.52 35.50 -35.92
C SER A 152 19.65 37.03 -36.06
N ARG A 153 19.89 37.75 -34.96
CA ARG A 153 20.13 39.21 -34.99
C ARG A 153 21.40 39.61 -35.73
N ARG A 154 22.44 38.77 -35.70
CA ARG A 154 23.69 39.03 -36.44
C ARG A 154 23.54 38.81 -37.94
N ARG A 155 22.69 37.87 -38.37
CA ARG A 155 22.39 37.67 -39.79
C ARG A 155 21.56 38.80 -40.39
N ALA A 156 20.64 39.39 -39.64
CA ALA A 156 19.85 40.53 -40.10
C ALA A 156 20.69 41.80 -40.34
N GLY A 157 21.85 41.94 -39.69
CA GLY A 157 22.78 43.07 -39.90
C GLY A 157 23.65 42.96 -41.16
N ASN A 158 23.83 41.75 -41.71
CA ASN A 158 24.66 41.49 -42.89
C ASN A 158 23.86 41.39 -44.20
N ALA A 159 22.54 41.60 -44.15
CA ALA A 159 21.68 41.68 -45.34
C ALA A 159 21.31 43.15 -45.60
N ARG A 160 22.25 43.90 -46.18
CA ARG A 160 21.96 45.16 -46.88
C ARG A 160 22.66 45.10 -48.25
N PRO A 161 21.93 45.10 -49.37
CA PRO A 161 22.51 45.43 -50.67
C PRO A 161 22.95 46.90 -50.72
#